data_AF-A0A7X9HHI1-F1
#
_entry.id   AF-A0A7X9HHI1-F1
#
_cell.length_a   1.000
_cell.length_b   1.000
_cell.length_c   1.000
_cell.angle_alpha   90.00
_cell.angle_beta   90.00
_cell.angle_gamma   90.00
#
_symmetry.space_group_name_H-M   'P 1'
#
loop_
_entity.id
_entity.type
_entity.pdbx_description
1 polymer ?
#
loop_
_entity_poly.entity_id
_entity_poly.type
_entity_poly.pdbx_seq_one_letter_code
_entity_poly.pdbx_strand_id
1 'polypeptide(L)' 'HHPDYGKCLCRKPESLLIEKALARFHINPQQSFFIGDRESDIQAAIKAGIQPVRTEPNENLMKYLQILL' A
#
# COMPACT_ATOMS: atom_id res chain seq x y z
N HIS A 1 -6.31 -17.77 -1.39
CA HIS A 1 -5.47 -17.05 -2.39
C HIS A 1 -4.00 -17.23 -2.03
N HIS A 2 -3.39 -18.34 -2.44
CA HIS A 2 -1.94 -18.57 -2.31
C HIS A 2 -1.33 -18.45 -3.71
N PRO A 3 -0.13 -17.85 -3.88
CA PRO A 3 0.50 -17.69 -5.19
C PRO A 3 0.63 -19.00 -5.98
N ASP A 4 0.70 -20.14 -5.30
CA ASP A 4 0.80 -21.48 -5.89
C ASP A 4 -0.44 -21.93 -6.69
N TYR A 5 -1.60 -21.29 -6.48
CA TYR A 5 -2.86 -21.67 -7.13
C TYR A 5 -3.39 -20.60 -8.11
N GLY A 6 -2.59 -19.57 -8.43
CA GLY A 6 -2.93 -18.59 -9.46
C GLY A 6 -2.42 -17.17 -9.19
N LYS A 7 -2.07 -16.45 -10.26
CA LYS A 7 -1.71 -15.04 -10.20
C LYS A 7 -2.96 -14.19 -9.91
N CYS A 8 -3.14 -13.73 -8.68
CA CYS A 8 -4.19 -12.74 -8.38
C CYS A 8 -3.65 -11.33 -8.53
N LEU A 9 -4.31 -10.52 -9.34
CA LEU A 9 -4.10 -9.06 -9.37
C LEU A 9 -4.59 -8.37 -8.08
N CYS A 10 -5.39 -9.08 -7.29
CA CYS A 10 -6.02 -8.58 -6.08
C CYS A 10 -5.12 -8.62 -4.84
N ARG A 11 -3.89 -9.15 -4.92
CA ARG A 11 -3.02 -9.27 -3.75
C ARG A 11 -1.67 -8.68 -4.05
N LYS A 12 -1.16 -7.92 -3.06
CA LYS A 12 0.22 -7.44 -3.02
C LYS A 12 1.19 -8.54 -3.52
N PRO A 13 2.13 -8.23 -4.41
CA PRO A 13 2.56 -6.89 -4.83
C PRO A 13 1.67 -6.22 -5.90
N GLU A 14 0.51 -6.78 -6.25
CA GLU A 14 -0.42 -6.16 -7.18
C GLU A 14 -1.34 -5.13 -6.50
N SER A 15 -1.72 -4.10 -7.25
CA SER A 15 -2.37 -2.86 -6.77
C SER A 15 -3.89 -2.84 -6.88
N LEU A 16 -4.53 -3.83 -7.50
CA LEU A 16 -5.95 -3.76 -7.88
C LEU A 16 -6.89 -3.44 -6.71
N LEU A 17 -6.63 -3.95 -5.51
CA LEU A 17 -7.45 -3.63 -4.34
C LEU A 17 -7.29 -2.17 -3.88
N ILE A 18 -6.10 -1.62 -4.02
CA ILE A 18 -5.80 -0.22 -3.68
C ILE A 18 -6.50 0.68 -4.70
N GLU A 19 -6.34 0.41 -5.99
CA GLU A 19 -7.00 1.17 -7.07
C GLU A 19 -8.52 1.15 -6.93
N LYS A 20 -9.10 -0.02 -6.59
CA LYS A 20 -10.53 -0.13 -6.30
C LYS A 20 -10.95 0.74 -5.11
N ALA A 21 -10.14 0.82 -4.06
CA ALA A 21 -10.41 1.69 -2.92
C ALA A 21 -10.35 3.17 -3.32
N LEU A 22 -9.31 3.57 -4.06
CA LEU A 22 -9.17 4.94 -4.57
C LEU A 22 -10.40 5.36 -5.39
N ALA A 23 -10.82 4.51 -6.33
CA ALA A 23 -11.98 4.77 -7.18
C ALA A 23 -13.30 4.78 -6.40
N ARG A 24 -13.49 3.81 -5.50
CA ARG A 24 -14.74 3.67 -4.71
C ARG A 24 -14.96 4.83 -3.75
N PHE A 25 -13.88 5.34 -3.16
CA PHE A 25 -13.95 6.38 -2.13
C PHE A 25 -13.51 7.76 -2.64
N HIS A 26 -13.26 7.90 -3.94
CA HIS A 26 -12.81 9.14 -4.58
C HIS A 26 -11.58 9.76 -3.89
N ILE A 27 -10.62 8.92 -3.51
CA ILE A 27 -9.40 9.34 -2.80
C ILE A 27 -8.36 9.80 -3.83
N ASN A 28 -7.69 10.92 -3.56
CA ASN A 28 -6.56 11.38 -4.37
C ASN A 28 -5.28 10.61 -3.97
N PRO A 29 -4.70 9.78 -4.86
CA PRO A 29 -3.49 9.02 -4.54
C PRO A 29 -2.28 9.92 -4.25
N GLN A 30 -2.20 11.11 -4.85
CA GLN A 30 -1.09 12.06 -4.65
C GLN A 30 -1.10 12.75 -3.27
N GLN A 31 -2.21 12.65 -2.55
CA GLN A 31 -2.37 13.16 -1.18
C GLN A 31 -2.57 12.03 -0.18
N SER A 32 -2.14 10.82 -0.54
CA SER A 32 -2.32 9.62 0.25
C SER A 32 -0.97 8.97 0.54
N PHE A 33 -0.91 8.28 1.69
CA PHE A 33 0.20 7.42 2.07
C PHE A 33 -0.29 5.98 2.20
N PHE A 34 0.56 5.03 1.81
CA PHE A 34 0.34 3.61 2.04
C PHE A 34 1.41 3.08 2.99
N ILE A 35 0.99 2.65 4.17
CA ILE A 35 1.89 2.25 5.26
C ILE A 35 1.93 0.73 5.35
N GLY A 36 3.11 0.13 5.30
CA GLY A 36 3.27 -1.32 5.39
C GLY A 36 4.68 -1.76 5.74
N ASP A 37 4.80 -2.97 6.28
CA ASP A 37 6.03 -3.54 6.82
C ASP A 37 6.80 -4.42 5.82
N ARG A 38 6.13 -4.86 4.75
CA ARG A 38 6.70 -5.80 3.78
C ARG A 38 7.02 -5.10 2.47
N GLU A 39 8.02 -5.62 1.76
CA GLU A 39 8.36 -5.12 0.42
C GLU A 39 7.16 -5.14 -0.54
N SER A 40 6.31 -6.16 -0.44
CA SER A 40 5.10 -6.27 -1.27
C SER A 40 4.11 -5.11 -1.08
N ASP A 41 4.11 -4.46 0.09
CA ASP A 41 3.29 -3.28 0.37
C ASP A 41 3.79 -2.07 -0.41
N ILE A 42 5.10 -1.84 -0.37
CA ILE A 42 5.79 -0.76 -1.06
C ILE A 42 5.56 -0.88 -2.58
N GLN A 43 5.71 -2.09 -3.12
CA GLN A 43 5.48 -2.34 -4.54
C GLN A 43 4.02 -2.09 -4.95
N ALA A 44 3.05 -2.53 -4.15
CA ALA A 44 1.64 -2.31 -4.45
C ALA A 44 1.25 -0.83 -4.38
N ALA A 45 1.79 -0.08 -3.41
CA ALA A 45 1.58 1.34 -3.26
C ALA A 45 2.13 2.14 -4.45
N ILE A 46 3.36 1.86 -4.86
CA ILE A 46 4.00 2.49 -6.02
C ILE A 46 3.18 2.24 -7.29
N LYS A 47 2.74 1.00 -7.53
CA LYS A 47 1.88 0.66 -8.68
C LYS A 47 0.54 1.41 -8.66
N ALA A 48 -0.02 1.63 -7.47
CA ALA A 48 -1.25 2.40 -7.29
C ALA A 48 -1.04 3.94 -7.33
N GLY A 49 0.20 4.40 -7.50
CA GLY A 49 0.55 5.83 -7.52
C GLY A 49 0.45 6.52 -6.15
N ILE A 50 0.49 5.75 -5.05
CA ILE A 50 0.44 6.26 -3.67
C ILE A 50 1.85 6.32 -3.10
N GLN A 51 2.15 7.32 -2.28
CA GLN A 51 3.42 7.41 -1.58
C GLN A 51 3.58 6.27 -0.56
N PRO A 52 4.57 5.37 -0.70
CA PRO A 52 4.78 4.29 0.24
C PRO A 52 5.52 4.78 1.50
N VAL A 53 5.18 4.20 2.66
CA VAL A 53 5.91 4.36 3.92
C VAL A 53 6.21 2.96 4.47
N ARG A 54 7.50 2.61 4.49
CA ARG A 54 7.96 1.34 5.05
C ARG A 54 8.17 1.46 6.55
N THR A 55 7.57 0.55 7.30
CA THR A 55 7.77 0.44 8.75
C THR A 55 8.42 -0.87 9.15
N GLU A 56 8.99 -0.95 10.34
CA GLU A 56 9.37 -2.26 10.89
C GLU A 56 8.15 -2.97 11.53
N PRO A 57 8.13 -4.31 11.57
CA PRO A 57 7.07 -5.05 12.25
C PRO A 57 6.96 -4.66 13.73
N ASN A 58 5.72 -4.45 14.19
CA ASN A 58 5.39 -4.06 15.58
C ASN A 58 6.00 -2.73 16.04
N GLU A 59 6.38 -1.86 15.12
CA GLU A 59 6.90 -0.54 15.44
C GLU A 59 5.81 0.50 15.70
N ASN A 60 6.12 1.49 16.54
CA ASN A 60 5.21 2.61 16.80
C ASN A 60 5.15 3.57 15.60
N LEU A 61 3.95 3.75 15.06
CA LEU A 61 3.70 4.60 13.89
C LEU A 61 4.02 6.08 14.12
N MET A 62 4.03 6.55 15.38
CA MET A 62 4.34 7.94 15.73
C MET A 62 5.74 8.37 15.25
N LYS A 63 6.66 7.42 15.04
CA LYS A 63 7.99 7.70 14.46
C LYS A 63 7.93 8.29 13.04
N TYR A 64 6.84 8.05 12.32
CA TYR A 64 6.67 8.44 10.93
C TYR A 64 5.86 9.73 10.76
N LEU A 65 5.39 10.36 11.85
CA LEU A 65 4.55 11.55 11.77
C LEU A 65 5.17 12.70 11.00
N GLN A 66 6.49 12.91 11.12
CA GLN A 66 7.20 13.97 10.38
C GLN A 66 7.19 13.77 8.87
N ILE A 67 6.94 12.55 8.40
CA ILE A 67 6.88 12.21 6.97
C ILE A 67 5.44 12.29 6.46
N LEU A 68 4.46 12.16 7.35
CA LEU A 68 3.03 12.10 7.03
C LEU A 68 2.33 13.48 7.06
N LEU A 69 3.01 14.53 7.54
CA LEU A 69 2.51 15.90 7.71
C LEU A 69 3.38 16.87 6.90
#